data_AF-A0A1V6C7V8-F1
#
_entry.id   AF-A0A1V6C7V8-F1
#
_cell.length_a   1.000
_cell.length_b   1.000
_cell.length_c   1.000
_cell.angle_alpha   90.00
_cell.angle_beta   90.00
_cell.angle_gamma   90.00
#
_symmetry.space_group_name_H-M   'P 1'
#
loop_
_entity.id
_entity.type
_entity.pdbx_description
1 polymer ?
#
loop_
_entity_poly.entity_id
_entity_poly.type
_entity_poly.pdbx_seq_one_letter_code
_entity_poly.pdbx_strand_id
1 'polypeptide(L)'
;MDSFNVNDFFATEAALNFIIMAYNLMSLFRKAILGGKTYHQLKTLRHKLFNIGSYITKNGNQKILKLALAMKRRSWFMGLWERSQLFSYPVVLSLEKL
;
A
#
# COMPACT_ATOMS: atom_id res chain seq x y z
N MET A 1 -51.51 16.40 24.92
CA MET A 1 -50.40 15.43 24.81
C MET A 1 -50.64 14.60 23.57
N ASP A 2 -49.59 14.02 22.98
CA ASP A 2 -49.61 13.12 21.81
C ASP A 2 -49.44 13.76 20.42
N SER A 3 -48.29 14.39 20.19
CA SER A 3 -47.76 14.54 18.83
C SER A 3 -46.23 14.47 18.81
N PHE A 4 -45.64 13.52 19.54
CA PHE A 4 -44.29 13.07 19.19
C PHE A 4 -44.46 12.15 17.99
N ASN A 5 -44.04 12.64 16.82
CA ASN A 5 -44.08 11.92 15.57
C ASN A 5 -43.09 10.73 15.63
N VAL A 6 -43.55 9.63 16.22
CA VAL A 6 -42.82 8.36 16.34
C VAL A 6 -42.66 7.68 14.98
N ASN A 7 -43.45 8.05 13.96
CA ASN A 7 -43.36 7.48 12.61
C ASN A 7 -42.14 8.03 11.85
N ASP A 8 -41.86 9.33 11.96
CA ASP A 8 -40.67 9.92 11.33
C ASP A 8 -39.38 9.55 12.03
N PHE A 9 -39.40 9.21 13.32
CA PHE A 9 -38.20 8.75 14.03
C PHE A 9 -37.65 7.46 13.40
N PHE A 10 -38.51 6.45 13.18
CA PHE A 10 -38.11 5.21 12.53
C PHE A 10 -37.70 5.42 11.07
N ALA A 11 -38.41 6.28 10.33
CA ALA A 11 -38.08 6.58 8.94
C ALA A 11 -36.71 7.31 8.82
N THR A 12 -36.42 8.22 9.74
CA THR A 12 -35.18 9.01 9.75
C THR A 12 -33.98 8.16 10.20
N GLU A 13 -34.16 7.29 11.20
CA GLU A 13 -33.13 6.34 11.63
C GLU A 13 -32.80 5.32 10.54
N ALA A 14 -33.82 4.80 9.84
CA ALA A 14 -33.62 3.92 8.69
C ALA A 14 -32.88 4.63 7.55
N ALA A 15 -33.21 5.90 7.27
CA ALA A 15 -32.53 6.71 6.27
C ALA A 15 -31.04 6.94 6.62
N LEU A 16 -30.73 7.25 7.88
CA LEU A 16 -29.34 7.44 8.32
C LEU A 16 -28.53 6.14 8.22
N ASN A 17 -29.10 5.01 8.65
CA ASN A 17 -28.46 3.70 8.49
C ASN A 17 -28.22 3.34 7.02
N PHE A 18 -29.15 3.68 6.13
CA PHE A 18 -28.99 3.48 4.69
C PHE A 18 -27.87 4.34 4.10
N ILE A 19 -27.74 5.61 4.53
CA ILE A 19 -26.65 6.50 4.11
C ILE A 19 -25.29 5.95 4.57
N ILE A 20 -25.19 5.47 5.81
CA ILE A 20 -23.96 4.85 6.35
C ILE A 20 -23.60 3.59 5.56
N MET A 21 -24.59 2.76 5.23
CA MET A 21 -24.40 1.55 4.42
C MET A 21 -23.92 1.89 3.00
N ALA A 22 -24.54 2.88 2.35
CA ALA A 22 -24.15 3.37 1.03
C ALA A 22 -22.72 3.95 1.03
N TYR A 23 -22.35 4.68 2.09
CA TYR A 23 -20.98 5.20 2.24
C TYR A 23 -19.96 4.06 2.38
N ASN A 24 -20.25 3.06 3.21
CA ASN A 24 -19.39 1.89 3.37
C ASN A 24 -19.22 1.13 2.05
N LEU A 25 -20.31 0.95 1.30
CA LEU A 25 -20.30 0.34 -0.01
C LEU A 25 -19.46 1.15 -1.02
N MET A 26 -19.62 2.48 -1.04
CA MET A 26 -18.83 3.37 -1.90
C MET A 26 -17.34 3.36 -1.55
N SER A 27 -17.00 3.29 -0.26
CA SER A 27 -15.62 3.14 0.22
C SER A 27 -15.01 1.81 -0.22
N LEU A 28 -15.79 0.72 -0.14
CA LEU A 28 -15.38 -0.60 -0.60
C LEU A 28 -15.21 -0.62 -2.12
N PHE A 29 -16.15 -0.02 -2.85
CA PHE A 29 -16.12 0.12 -4.31
C PHE A 29 -14.89 0.90 -4.77
N ARG A 30 -14.56 2.03 -4.10
CA ARG A 30 -13.31 2.76 -4.34
C ARG A 30 -12.09 1.87 -4.10
N LYS A 31 -12.07 1.08 -3.02
CA LYS A 31 -10.94 0.17 -2.74
C LYS A 31 -10.81 -0.94 -3.80
N ALA A 32 -11.92 -1.48 -4.27
CA ALA A 32 -11.98 -2.56 -5.25
C ALA A 32 -11.63 -2.09 -6.67
N ILE A 33 -12.20 -0.97 -7.12
CA ILE A 33 -12.00 -0.43 -8.48
C ILE A 33 -10.69 0.34 -8.61
N LEU A 34 -10.36 1.19 -7.63
CA LEU A 34 -9.05 1.85 -7.60
C LEU A 34 -7.93 0.86 -7.26
N GLY A 35 -8.29 -0.40 -7.01
CA GLY A 35 -7.44 -1.56 -7.19
C GLY A 35 -6.16 -1.44 -6.40
N GLY A 36 -6.26 -1.39 -5.07
CA GLY A 36 -5.15 -1.73 -4.18
C GLY A 36 -3.80 -1.08 -4.51
N LYS A 37 -3.77 0.12 -5.10
CA LYS A 37 -2.57 0.95 -5.17
C LYS A 37 -2.29 1.47 -3.77
N THR A 38 -1.92 0.55 -2.89
CA THR A 38 -1.17 0.88 -1.70
C THR A 38 0.08 1.54 -2.22
N TYR A 39 0.11 2.86 -2.20
CA TYR A 39 1.33 3.61 -2.41
C TYR A 39 2.31 3.07 -1.39
N HIS A 40 3.23 2.22 -1.85
CA HIS A 40 4.27 1.68 -0.99
C HIS A 40 5.18 2.86 -0.67
N GLN A 41 4.87 3.53 0.44
CA GLN A 41 5.71 4.56 1.00
C GLN A 41 7.10 3.96 1.20
N LEU A 42 8.15 4.74 0.97
CA LEU A 42 9.54 4.29 1.09
C LEU A 42 9.81 3.55 2.41
N LYS A 43 9.15 3.99 3.50
CA LYS A 43 9.18 3.31 4.81
C LYS A 43 8.75 1.84 4.72
N THR A 44 7.63 1.55 4.07
CA THR A 44 7.09 0.20 3.92
C THR A 44 7.96 -0.67 3.02
N LEU A 45 8.54 -0.07 1.97
CA LEU A 45 9.46 -0.77 1.07
C LEU A 45 10.76 -1.15 1.79
N ARG A 46 11.34 -0.21 2.56
CA ARG A 46 12.54 -0.43 3.37
C ARG A 46 12.35 -1.55 4.38
N HIS A 47 11.24 -1.55 5.13
CA HIS A 47 10.92 -2.65 6.04
C HIS A 47 10.82 -3.98 5.32
N LYS A 48 10.13 -4.04 4.17
CA LYS A 48 10.04 -5.27 3.36
C LYS A 48 11.41 -5.76 2.87
N LEU A 49 12.33 -4.86 2.51
CA LEU A 49 13.67 -5.21 2.04
C LEU A 49 14.57 -5.71 3.16
N PHE A 50 14.60 -5.02 4.31
CA PHE A 50 15.48 -5.41 5.43
C PHE A 50 15.03 -6.68 6.14
N ASN A 51 13.75 -7.02 6.09
CA ASN A 51 13.26 -8.29 6.62
C ASN A 51 13.64 -9.51 5.75
N ILE A 52 14.26 -9.32 4.57
CA ILE A 52 14.74 -10.42 3.73
C ILE A 52 16.16 -10.79 4.17
N GLY A 53 16.30 -11.97 4.77
CA GLY A 53 17.62 -12.54 5.06
C GLY A 53 18.43 -12.72 3.78
N SER A 54 19.67 -12.24 3.77
CA SER A 54 20.55 -12.36 2.62
C SER A 54 22.02 -12.44 2.99
N TYR A 55 22.82 -12.98 2.09
CA TYR A 55 24.26 -13.08 2.25
C TYR A 55 24.96 -12.90 0.90
N ILE A 56 26.16 -12.35 0.93
CA ILE A 56 26.97 -12.14 -0.27
C ILE A 56 27.96 -13.30 -0.36
N THR A 57 28.00 -13.94 -1.52
CA THR A 57 28.99 -14.98 -1.84
C THR A 57 29.85 -14.53 -3.02
N LYS A 58 31.10 -14.96 -3.05
CA LYS A 58 32.02 -14.71 -4.17
C LYS A 58 32.12 -16.00 -4.98
N ASN A 59 31.70 -15.95 -6.24
CA ASN A 59 31.95 -17.02 -7.20
C ASN A 59 32.93 -16.50 -8.27
N GLY A 60 34.20 -16.90 -8.16
CA GLY A 60 35.27 -16.36 -9.00
C GLY A 60 35.42 -14.84 -8.87
N ASN A 61 35.32 -14.12 -9.99
CA ASN A 61 35.39 -12.64 -10.02
C ASN A 61 34.03 -11.96 -9.77
N GLN A 62 32.94 -12.72 -9.63
CA GLN A 62 31.59 -12.18 -9.47
C GLN A 62 31.15 -12.19 -7.99
N LYS A 63 30.64 -11.06 -7.52
CA LYS A 63 29.96 -10.95 -6.23
C LYS A 63 28.47 -11.25 -6.43
N ILE A 64 27.98 -12.33 -5.83
CA ILE A 64 26.60 -12.78 -5.95
C ILE A 64 25.87 -12.52 -4.62
N LEU A 65 24.80 -11.73 -4.66
CA LEU A 65 23.91 -11.54 -3.53
C LEU A 65 22.84 -12.65 -3.54
N LYS A 66 22.83 -13.49 -2.51
CA LYS A 66 21.81 -14.51 -2.29
C LYS A 66 20.79 -14.00 -1.29
N LEU A 67 19.56 -13.79 -1.76
CA LEU A 67 18.41 -13.36 -0.97
C LEU A 67 17.49 -14.58 -0.71
N ALA A 68 16.99 -14.73 0.51
CA ALA A 68 15.95 -15.70 0.85
C ALA A 68 14.56 -15.23 0.36
N LEU A 69 14.42 -15.04 -0.97
CA LEU A 69 13.21 -14.53 -1.60
C LEU A 69 12.55 -15.62 -2.47
N ALA A 70 11.22 -15.76 -2.37
CA ALA A 70 10.46 -16.67 -3.23
C ALA A 70 10.55 -16.25 -4.71
N MET A 71 10.70 -17.23 -5.62
CA MET A 71 10.89 -16.99 -7.07
C MET A 71 9.84 -16.06 -7.69
N LYS A 72 8.57 -16.18 -7.29
CA LYS A 72 7.46 -15.33 -7.77
C LYS A 72 7.66 -13.82 -7.49
N ARG A 73 8.42 -13.47 -6.45
CA ARG A 73 8.71 -12.06 -6.07
C ARG A 73 10.01 -11.53 -6.67
N ARG A 74 10.80 -12.38 -7.34
CA ARG A 74 12.10 -12.01 -7.90
C ARG A 74 11.97 -11.02 -9.05
N SER A 75 10.99 -11.19 -9.93
CA SER A 75 10.73 -10.26 -11.04
C SER A 75 10.46 -8.83 -10.54
N TRP A 76 9.65 -8.71 -9.48
CA TRP A 76 9.39 -7.43 -8.82
C TRP A 76 10.65 -6.82 -8.19
N PHE A 77 11.46 -7.62 -7.48
CA PHE A 77 12.70 -7.15 -6.87
C PHE A 77 13.74 -6.72 -7.93
N MET A 78 13.87 -7.46 -9.03
CA MET A 78 14.76 -7.10 -10.14
C MET A 78 14.33 -5.78 -10.78
N GLY A 79 13.03 -5.58 -11.01
CA GLY A 79 12.52 -4.30 -11.53
C GLY A 79 12.79 -3.12 -10.59
N LEU A 80 12.78 -3.35 -9.27
CA LEU A 80 13.19 -2.34 -8.29
C LEU A 80 14.72 -2.09 -8.34
N TRP A 81 15.52 -3.15 -8.47
CA TRP A 81 16.97 -3.07 -8.56
C TRP A 81 17.44 -2.30 -9.79
N GLU A 82 16.87 -2.59 -10.97
CA GLU A 82 17.15 -1.87 -12.22
C GLU A 82 16.83 -0.37 -12.08
N ARG A 83 15.70 -0.03 -11.48
CA ARG A 83 15.34 1.37 -11.22
C ARG A 83 16.28 2.06 -10.23
N SER A 84 16.84 1.31 -9.28
CA SER A 84 17.79 1.87 -8.30
C SER A 84 19.11 2.29 -8.95
N GLN A 85 19.52 1.62 -10.04
CA GLN A 85 20.75 1.94 -10.77
C GLN A 85 20.68 3.26 -11.54
N LEU A 86 19.47 3.77 -11.80
CA LEU A 86 19.25 5.07 -12.43
C LEU A 86 19.61 6.24 -11.49
N PHE A 87 19.73 5.98 -10.19
CA PHE A 87 20.08 7.00 -9.20
C PHE A 87 21.59 7.01 -8.99
N SER A 88 22.23 8.13 -9.36
CA SER A 88 23.61 8.41 -8.98
C SER A 88 23.65 9.10 -7.63
N TYR A 89 24.56 8.67 -6.75
CA TYR A 89 24.77 9.29 -5.45
C TYR A 89 25.70 10.52 -5.57
N PRO A 90 25.50 11.60 -4.78
CA PRO A 90 24.49 11.74 -3.73
C PRO A 90 23.12 12.17 -4.28
N VAL A 91 22.08 11.43 -3.91
CA VAL A 91 20.69 11.79 -4.26
C VAL A 91 20.22 12.89 -3.32
N VAL A 92 20.18 14.14 -3.80
CA VAL A 92 19.54 15.24 -3.09
C VAL A 92 18.04 15.16 -3.37
N LEU A 93 17.31 14.45 -2.51
CA LEU A 93 15.85 14.53 -2.49
C LEU A 93 15.49 15.87 -1.86
N SER A 94 15.30 16.91 -2.68
CA SER A 94 14.70 18.15 -2.21
C SER A 94 13.33 17.80 -1.61
N LEU A 95 13.26 17.86 -0.28
CA LEU A 95 12.01 17.85 0.48
C LEU A 95 11.30 19.17 0.19
N GLU A 96 10.74 19.33 -1.01
CA GLU A 96 9.70 20.32 -1.20
C GLU A 96 8.45 19.85 -0.46
N LYS A 97 8.00 20.75 0.40
CA LYS A 97 6.96 20.56 1.41
C LYS A 97 5.68 19.97 0.81
N LEU A 98 5.17 18.95 1.51
CA LEU A 98 3.74 18.62 1.55
C LEU A 98 2.92 19.85 1.95
#